data_AF-A0A371BRP2-F1
#
_entry.id   AF-A0A371BRP2-F1
#
_cell.length_a   1.000
_cell.length_b   1.000
_cell.length_c   1.000
_cell.angle_alpha   90.00
_cell.angle_beta   90.00
_cell.angle_gamma   90.00
#
_symmetry.space_group_name_H-M   'P 1'
#
loop_
_entity.id
_entity.type
_entity.pdbx_description
1 polymer ?
#
loop_
_entity_poly.entity_id
_entity_poly.type
_entity_poly.pdbx_seq_one_letter_code
_entity_poly.pdbx_strand_id
1 'polypeptide(L)'
;MNVRYFAAARAAAGVEEEKFDLPEGATVAELLEAVLSVERPEPPAGTPPLARILSRSSFLLNEVAVRDQSTVVGPDDVVDVLPPFAGG
;
A
#
# COMPACT_ATOMS: atom_id res chain seq x y z
N MET A 1 11.52 -1.07 4.54
CA MET A 1 10.44 -0.07 4.44
C MET A 1 9.16 -0.63 5.06
N ASN A 2 8.28 0.24 5.57
CA ASN A 2 7.00 -0.15 6.18
C ASN A 2 5.82 0.32 5.33
N VAL A 3 4.81 -0.52 5.14
CA VAL A 3 3.56 -0.16 4.46
C VAL A 3 2.42 -0.21 5.47
N ARG A 4 1.61 0.84 5.55
CA ARG A 4 0.46 0.93 6.46
C ARG A 4 -0.83 1.04 5.66
N TYR A 5 -1.81 0.21 5.96
CA TYR A 5 -3.08 0.15 5.24
C TYR A 5 -4.20 0.77 6.05
N PHE A 6 -5.03 1.56 5.36
CA PHE A 6 -6.18 2.22 5.96
C PHE A 6 -7.49 1.75 5.32
N ALA A 7 -8.59 1.80 6.08
CA ALA A 7 -9.95 1.51 5.64
C ALA A 7 -10.07 0.23 4.78
N ALA A 8 -10.57 0.35 3.54
CA ALA A 8 -10.76 -0.80 2.64
C ALA A 8 -9.44 -1.51 2.30
N ALA A 9 -8.32 -0.79 2.25
CA ALA A 9 -7.01 -1.40 1.99
C ALA A 9 -6.60 -2.31 3.16
N ARG A 10 -6.85 -1.91 4.41
CA ARG A 10 -6.63 -2.75 5.60
C ARG A 10 -7.50 -4.00 5.56
N ALA A 11 -8.77 -3.84 5.23
CA ALA A 11 -9.70 -4.97 5.13
C ALA A 11 -9.26 -5.97 4.05
N ALA A 12 -8.74 -5.49 2.92
CA ALA A 12 -8.25 -6.34 1.84
C ALA A 12 -6.85 -6.94 2.10
N ALA A 13 -5.97 -6.20 2.78
CA ALA A 13 -4.64 -6.68 3.17
C ALA A 13 -4.70 -7.69 4.32
N GLY A 14 -5.73 -7.62 5.16
CA GLY A 14 -5.91 -8.45 6.36
C GLY A 14 -5.05 -8.02 7.56
N VAL A 15 -4.21 -7.00 7.38
CA VAL A 15 -3.22 -6.51 8.35
C VAL A 15 -3.19 -4.98 8.34
N GLU A 16 -2.76 -4.39 9.45
CA GLU A 16 -2.61 -2.94 9.59
C GLU A 16 -1.34 -2.41 8.95
N GLU A 17 -0.23 -3.14 9.13
CA GLU A 17 1.07 -2.77 8.61
C GLU A 17 1.89 -4.00 8.23
N GLU A 18 2.80 -3.83 7.28
CA GLU A 18 3.71 -4.86 6.79
C GLU A 18 5.07 -4.27 6.46
N LYS A 19 6.11 -5.01 6.84
CA LYS A 19 7.49 -4.67 6.50
C LYS A 19 7.91 -5.38 5.22
N PHE A 20 8.54 -4.62 4.34
CA PHE A 20 9.15 -5.13 3.11
C PHE A 20 10.65 -4.84 3.13
N ASP A 21 11.42 -5.83 2.70
CA ASP A 21 12.86 -5.74 2.49
C ASP A 21 13.09 -5.73 0.97
N LEU A 22 13.36 -4.53 0.43
CA LEU A 22 13.65 -4.33 -0.98
C LEU A 22 15.07 -3.77 -1.13
N PRO A 23 15.72 -3.99 -2.28
CA PRO A 23 17.03 -3.43 -2.57
C PRO A 23 17.07 -1.90 -2.43
N GLU A 24 18.25 -1.37 -2.12
CA GLU A 24 18.48 0.07 -2.12
C GLU A 24 18.17 0.67 -3.51
N GLY A 25 17.48 1.80 -3.53
CA GLY A 25 17.02 2.44 -4.77
C GLY A 25 15.66 1.95 -5.26
N ALA A 26 15.01 1.02 -4.55
CA ALA A 26 13.64 0.61 -4.85
C ALA A 26 12.66 1.80 -4.80
N THR A 27 11.68 1.77 -5.67
CA THR A 27 10.67 2.81 -5.83
C THR A 27 9.36 2.47 -5.12
N VAL A 28 8.50 3.47 -4.93
CA VAL A 28 7.13 3.25 -4.44
C VAL A 28 6.39 2.27 -5.35
N ALA A 29 6.57 2.33 -6.67
CA ALA A 29 5.96 1.39 -7.62
C ALA A 29 6.38 -0.07 -7.32
N GLU A 30 7.68 -0.33 -7.17
CA GLU A 30 8.21 -1.66 -6.87
C GLU A 30 7.73 -2.17 -5.50
N LEU A 31 7.59 -1.26 -4.52
CA LEU A 31 6.99 -1.60 -3.23
C LEU A 31 5.52 -2.04 -3.36
N LEU A 32 4.73 -1.35 -4.18
CA LEU A 32 3.34 -1.73 -4.43
C LEU A 32 3.24 -3.07 -5.18
N GLU A 33 4.17 -3.37 -6.10
CA GLU A 33 4.25 -4.68 -6.75
C GLU A 33 4.60 -5.79 -5.75
N ALA A 34 5.52 -5.53 -4.82
CA ALA A 34 5.85 -6.46 -3.74
C ALA A 34 4.63 -6.72 -2.84
N VAL A 35 3.87 -5.67 -2.47
CA VAL A 35 2.61 -5.78 -1.72
C VAL A 35 1.62 -6.70 -2.42
N LEU A 36 1.47 -6.57 -3.74
CA LEU A 36 0.55 -7.37 -4.55
C LEU A 36 1.01 -8.81 -4.77
N SER A 37 2.30 -9.08 -4.60
CA SER A 37 2.89 -10.41 -4.74
C SER A 37 2.74 -11.26 -3.47
N VAL A 38 2.34 -10.65 -2.34
CA VAL A 38 2.05 -11.39 -1.10
C VAL A 38 0.78 -12.23 -1.29
N GLU A 39 0.89 -13.54 -1.11
CA GLU A 39 -0.28 -14.43 -1.07
C GLU A 39 -1.11 -14.15 0.18
N ARG A 40 -2.40 -13.85 -0.03
CA ARG A 40 -3.36 -13.49 1.03
C ARG A 40 -4.67 -14.22 0.82
N PRO A 41 -5.44 -14.51 1.89
CA PRO A 41 -6.80 -15.03 1.75
C PRO A 41 -7.70 -14.04 1.01
N GLU A 42 -8.85 -14.54 0.53
CA GLU A 42 -9.86 -13.69 -0.07
C GLU A 42 -10.33 -12.59 0.90
N PRO A 43 -10.50 -11.35 0.43
CA PRO A 43 -10.94 -10.26 1.28
C PRO A 43 -12.39 -10.49 1.75
N PRO A 44 -12.80 -9.90 2.89
CA PRO A 44 -14.16 -10.03 3.41
C PRO A 44 -15.22 -9.65 2.37
N ALA A 45 -16.38 -10.31 2.42
CA ALA A 45 -17.49 -10.02 1.52
C ALA A 45 -17.81 -8.51 1.48
N GLY A 46 -17.90 -7.95 0.26
CA GLY A 46 -18.09 -6.51 0.05
C GLY A 46 -16.81 -5.68 -0.05
N THR A 47 -15.64 -6.26 0.22
CA THR A 47 -14.34 -5.61 0.04
C THR A 47 -13.74 -5.97 -1.32
N PRO A 48 -13.39 -4.99 -2.18
CA PRO A 48 -12.72 -5.29 -3.45
C PRO A 48 -11.32 -5.91 -3.25
N PRO A 49 -10.77 -6.59 -4.27
CA PRO A 49 -9.39 -7.07 -4.24
C PRO A 49 -8.38 -5.93 -4.01
N LEU A 50 -7.29 -6.21 -3.29
CA LEU A 50 -6.28 -5.21 -2.93
C LEU A 50 -5.73 -4.46 -4.17
N ALA A 51 -5.46 -5.17 -5.27
CA ALA A 51 -5.05 -4.57 -6.55
C ALA A 51 -5.99 -3.47 -7.04
N ARG A 52 -7.31 -3.70 -6.96
CA ARG A 52 -8.32 -2.73 -7.36
C ARG A 52 -8.34 -1.53 -6.43
N ILE A 53 -8.10 -1.75 -5.14
CA ILE A 53 -8.03 -0.68 -4.14
C ILE A 53 -6.78 0.19 -4.40
N LEU A 54 -5.59 -0.42 -4.51
CA LEU A 54 -4.33 0.29 -4.75
C LEU A 54 -4.39 1.18 -5.99
N SER A 55 -5.02 0.71 -7.08
CA SER A 55 -5.17 1.52 -8.32
C SER A 55 -5.96 2.83 -8.14
N ARG A 56 -6.71 2.97 -7.05
CA ARG A 56 -7.53 4.16 -6.73
C ARG A 56 -7.05 4.88 -5.47
N SER A 57 -6.09 4.31 -4.75
CA SER A 57 -5.56 4.87 -3.52
C SER A 57 -4.64 6.05 -3.79
N SER A 58 -4.54 6.94 -2.80
CA SER A 58 -3.44 7.88 -2.67
C SER A 58 -2.38 7.29 -1.74
N PHE A 59 -1.13 7.70 -1.91
CA PHE A 59 -0.01 7.21 -1.12
C PHE A 59 0.69 8.37 -0.42
N LEU A 60 1.08 8.17 0.83
CA LEU A 60 1.96 9.09 1.54
C LEU A 60 3.29 8.39 1.79
N LEU A 61 4.40 9.05 1.52
CA LEU A 61 5.74 8.65 1.91
C LEU A 61 6.16 9.55 3.07
N ASN A 62 6.31 8.97 4.27
CA ASN A 62 6.61 9.70 5.50
C ASN A 62 5.66 10.91 5.69
N GLU A 63 4.35 10.65 5.61
CA GLU A 63 3.28 11.65 5.74
C GLU A 63 3.19 12.70 4.60
N VAL A 64 4.04 12.58 3.56
CA VAL A 64 4.04 13.48 2.39
C VAL A 64 3.41 12.79 1.18
N ALA A 65 2.47 13.46 0.52
CA ALA A 65 1.77 12.90 -0.64
C ALA A 65 2.71 12.54 -1.81
N VAL A 66 2.70 11.28 -2.22
CA VAL A 66 3.43 10.77 -3.38
C VAL A 66 2.60 10.99 -4.63
N ARG A 67 3.08 11.85 -5.52
CA ARG A 67 2.46 12.09 -6.85
C ARG A 67 3.17 11.31 -7.97
N ASP A 68 4.42 10.94 -7.74
CA ASP A 68 5.25 10.18 -8.66
C ASP A 68 5.68 8.87 -8.00
N GLN A 69 5.22 7.75 -8.54
CA GLN A 69 5.52 6.42 -7.99
C GLN A 69 6.95 5.95 -8.30
N SER A 70 7.71 6.68 -9.14
CA SER A 70 9.15 6.49 -9.31
C SER A 70 9.98 7.10 -8.17
N THR A 71 9.34 7.70 -7.16
CA THR A 71 10.02 8.16 -5.94
C THR A 71 10.68 6.98 -5.23
N VAL A 72 11.95 7.13 -4.88
CA VAL A 72 12.72 6.11 -4.14
C VAL A 72 12.23 6.02 -2.69
N VAL A 73 12.16 4.79 -2.19
CA VAL A 73 11.81 4.47 -0.80
C VAL A 73 13.05 3.94 -0.08
N GLY A 74 13.34 4.50 1.10
CA GLY A 74 14.40 4.06 1.98
C GLY A 74 14.02 2.89 2.89
N PRO A 75 15.00 2.23 3.53
CA PRO A 75 14.77 1.08 4.40
C PRO A 75 13.89 1.40 5.62
N ASP A 76 13.96 2.63 6.14
CA ASP A 76 13.19 3.10 7.31
C ASP A 76 11.95 3.92 6.94
N ASP A 77 11.70 4.11 5.63
CA ASP A 77 10.57 4.89 5.17
C ASP A 77 9.23 4.17 5.38
N VAL A 78 8.20 4.98 5.58
CA VAL A 78 6.81 4.54 5.79
C VAL A 78 5.95 4.98 4.62
N VAL A 79 5.24 4.04 4.01
CA VAL A 79 4.26 4.28 2.95
C VAL A 79 2.85 4.03 3.47
N ASP A 80 2.04 5.08 3.58
CA ASP A 80 0.62 4.95 3.94
C ASP A 80 -0.23 4.78 2.68
N VAL A 81 -1.10 3.75 2.68
CA VAL A 81 -2.06 3.46 1.61
C VAL A 81 -3.44 4.00 2.01
N LEU A 82 -3.86 5.07 1.34
CA LEU A 82 -5.12 5.76 1.61
C LEU A 82 -6.12 5.51 0.48
N PRO A 83 -6.98 4.50 0.59
CA PRO A 83 -8.05 4.32 -0.38
C PRO A 83 -9.02 5.51 -0.36
N PRO A 84 -9.70 5.80 -1.48
CA PRO A 84 -10.67 6.88 -1.52
C PRO A 84 -11.74 6.62 -0.47
N PHE A 85 -12.09 7.64 0.30
CA PHE A 85 -13.16 7.54 1.28
C PHE A 85 -14.43 7.07 0.58
N ALA A 86 -14.95 5.90 0.96
CA ALA A 86 -16.28 5.45 0.61
C ALA A 86 -17.34 6.17 1.47
N GLY A 87 -17.22 7.50 1.58
CA GLY A 87 -18.22 8.34 2.23
C GLY A 87 -19.44 8.43 1.34
N GLY A 88 -20.43 7.58 1.61
CA GLY A 88 -21.82 7.75 1.22
C GLY A 88 -22.61 8.27 2.42
#